data_AF-A0AAD4YI37-F1
#
_entry.id   AF-A0AAD4YI37-F1
#
_cell.length_a   1.000
_cell.length_b   1.000
_cell.length_c   1.000
_cell.angle_alpha   90.00
_cell.angle_beta   90.00
_cell.angle_gamma   90.00
#
_symmetry.space_group_name_H-M   'P 1'
#
loop_
_entity.id
_entity.type
_entity.pdbx_description
1 polymer ?
#
loop_
_entity_poly.entity_id
_entity_poly.type
_entity_poly.pdbx_seq_one_letter_code
_entity_poly.pdbx_strand_id
1 'polypeptide(L)'
;MSRAGRQLALLLCSCCLAVAIPGGPAEEGCPAEPRQAAHYVAAVYEHRSFLSPDPLALTSRKQALELMHRNLDIYEQQVTTAARKGAQIIVFPEDGIHGFNFTRTSIYPFLDFMPSPHSVRWNPCLEPHRFNDTEVLQRLSCMAMKGEMFLVANLGTKQPCHSSDPGCPSDGRYQFNTNVVFSSNGTLVDRYRKHNLYFEAAFDTPLEVDHVVFDTPFAGKFGVFTCFDILFFDPAVRLLRDSEVKHVVYPTAWMNQLPLLAAIQIQRGFAIAFGINLLAANIHHPSLGMTGSGIHAPLKSFWHHNMESPEGHLIIAEVAKNPPGLVSTGNATGKMDPSHRKFLELLAGDPYSEKDAQDVHCDGAPKSTTNASPTFNSEMMYDNFTLVPVWGREGHLHVCANGLCCHLLYQRPTVSQELYALGVFDGLHTVHGTYYVQVCALVKCGGLGFDTCGQEITEATGMFEFHLWGNFSTSYIFPMLLTSGMTLETPDQLGWESDHYFLKKRGLSSGLVTAALYGRLYEKD
;
A
#
# COMPACT_ATOMS: atom_id res chain seq x y z
N MET A 1 -51.33 -31.74 53.02
CA MET A 1 -51.27 -32.49 51.75
C MET A 1 -51.09 -31.44 50.65
N SER A 2 -50.03 -31.34 49.85
CA SER A 2 -48.90 -32.23 49.53
C SER A 2 -47.62 -31.41 49.31
N ARG A 3 -46.48 -32.04 49.67
CA ARG A 3 -45.07 -31.75 49.32
C ARG A 3 -44.87 -31.67 47.79
N ALA A 4 -43.82 -31.13 47.16
CA ALA A 4 -42.41 -30.75 47.45
C ALA A 4 -41.98 -29.77 46.31
N GLY A 5 -40.84 -29.08 46.25
CA GLY A 5 -39.62 -28.92 47.03
C GLY A 5 -38.65 -28.07 46.18
N ARG A 6 -38.08 -27.01 46.75
CA ARG A 6 -37.08 -26.13 46.13
C ARG A 6 -35.72 -26.82 46.07
N GLN A 7 -34.95 -26.64 44.99
CA GLN A 7 -33.50 -26.86 45.00
C GLN A 7 -32.77 -25.59 44.56
N LEU A 8 -32.02 -25.05 45.51
CA LEU A 8 -30.94 -24.08 45.36
C LEU A 8 -29.66 -24.90 45.14
N ALA A 9 -28.93 -24.68 44.06
CA ALA A 9 -27.61 -25.29 43.87
C ALA A 9 -26.52 -24.24 44.14
N LEU A 10 -25.80 -24.43 45.26
CA LEU A 10 -24.54 -23.78 45.55
C LEU A 10 -23.45 -24.37 44.63
N LEU A 11 -22.70 -23.50 43.95
CA LEU A 11 -21.42 -23.86 43.34
C LEU A 11 -20.31 -23.52 44.32
N LEU A 12 -19.73 -24.58 44.90
CA LEU A 12 -18.59 -24.55 45.81
C LEU A 12 -17.30 -24.24 45.05
N CYS A 13 -16.58 -23.25 45.54
CA CYS A 13 -15.22 -22.91 45.13
C CYS A 13 -14.26 -23.95 45.72
N SER A 14 -13.63 -24.78 44.88
CA SER A 14 -12.62 -25.75 45.31
C SER A 14 -11.23 -25.25 44.94
N CYS A 15 -10.49 -24.77 45.94
CA CYS A 15 -9.06 -24.54 45.87
C CYS A 15 -8.33 -25.89 45.91
N CYS A 16 -7.65 -26.27 44.83
CA CYS A 16 -6.72 -27.40 44.87
C CYS A 16 -5.30 -26.90 45.15
N LEU A 17 -4.80 -27.23 46.34
CA LEU A 17 -3.40 -27.18 46.74
C LEU A 17 -2.58 -28.15 45.89
N ALA A 18 -1.56 -27.66 45.20
CA ALA A 18 -0.58 -28.50 44.50
C ALA A 18 0.46 -29.02 45.52
N VAL A 19 0.46 -30.33 45.73
CA VAL A 19 1.55 -31.05 46.40
C VAL A 19 2.47 -31.60 45.32
N ALA A 20 3.73 -31.20 45.33
CA ALA A 20 4.76 -31.69 44.41
C ALA A 20 5.28 -33.06 44.87
N ILE A 21 5.24 -34.06 43.98
CA ILE A 21 5.97 -35.32 44.10
C ILE A 21 6.84 -35.45 42.83
N PRO A 22 8.17 -35.64 42.93
CA PRO A 22 9.03 -35.76 41.76
C PRO A 22 9.20 -37.23 41.33
N GLY A 23 9.00 -37.51 40.03
CA GLY A 23 9.55 -38.70 39.36
C GLY A 23 8.55 -39.50 38.50
N GLY A 24 8.57 -39.29 37.18
CA GLY A 24 7.87 -40.11 36.17
C GLY A 24 7.95 -39.48 34.77
N PRO A 25 8.04 -40.25 33.67
CA PRO A 25 8.65 -39.82 32.39
C PRO A 25 7.76 -38.87 31.58
N ALA A 26 8.44 -38.07 30.74
CA ALA A 26 7.88 -37.01 29.91
C ALA A 26 6.74 -37.50 28.99
N GLU A 27 5.54 -36.95 29.17
CA GLU A 27 4.48 -37.01 28.18
C GLU A 27 4.87 -36.15 26.98
N GLU A 28 4.87 -36.77 25.80
CA GLU A 28 4.93 -36.11 24.51
C GLU A 28 3.79 -35.09 24.42
N GLY A 29 4.16 -33.80 24.40
CA GLY A 29 3.22 -32.72 24.23
C GLY A 29 2.48 -32.83 22.90
N CYS A 30 1.15 -32.85 22.96
CA CYS A 30 0.30 -32.68 21.79
C CYS A 30 0.79 -31.48 20.97
N PRO A 31 0.93 -31.61 19.64
CA PRO A 31 1.21 -30.47 18.79
C PRO A 31 0.07 -29.46 18.98
N ALA A 32 0.42 -28.24 19.37
CA ALA A 32 -0.53 -27.15 19.46
C ALA A 32 -1.24 -27.03 18.10
N GLU A 33 -2.57 -27.14 18.11
CA GLU A 33 -3.38 -26.78 16.95
C GLU A 33 -2.95 -25.39 16.48
N PRO A 34 -2.83 -25.15 15.17
CA PRO A 34 -2.49 -23.83 14.66
C PRO A 34 -3.49 -22.85 15.26
N ARG A 35 -3.02 -21.88 16.06
CA ARG A 35 -3.88 -20.80 16.60
C ARG A 35 -4.67 -20.25 15.43
N GLN A 36 -5.96 -20.54 15.39
CA GLN A 36 -6.87 -20.02 14.36
C GLN A 36 -6.68 -18.51 14.37
N ALA A 37 -6.16 -17.95 13.26
CA ALA A 37 -5.85 -16.54 13.22
C ALA A 37 -7.15 -15.79 13.55
N ALA A 38 -7.12 -14.91 14.54
CA ALA A 38 -8.27 -14.07 14.82
C ALA A 38 -8.44 -13.09 13.65
N HIS A 39 -9.65 -12.95 13.13
CA HIS A 39 -9.95 -12.08 11.99
C HIS A 39 -10.91 -10.94 12.39
N TYR A 40 -11.00 -9.92 11.55
CA TYR A 40 -11.99 -8.85 11.58
C TYR A 40 -12.52 -8.60 10.15
N VAL A 41 -13.70 -8.02 10.02
CA VAL A 41 -14.27 -7.69 8.70
C VAL A 41 -14.01 -6.21 8.40
N ALA A 42 -13.39 -5.93 7.26
CA ALA A 42 -13.09 -4.59 6.78
C ALA A 42 -13.82 -4.28 5.48
N ALA A 43 -14.11 -3.01 5.25
CA ALA A 43 -14.65 -2.50 4.01
C ALA A 43 -13.81 -1.34 3.47
N VAL A 44 -13.66 -1.27 2.15
CA VAL A 44 -13.13 -0.11 1.43
C VAL A 44 -14.07 0.21 0.27
N TYR A 45 -14.30 1.49 0.01
CA TYR A 45 -15.17 1.92 -1.06
C TYR A 45 -14.42 2.71 -2.12
N GLU A 46 -14.42 2.19 -3.35
CA GLU A 46 -14.01 2.92 -4.54
C GLU A 46 -15.15 3.86 -4.96
N HIS A 47 -14.94 5.18 -4.90
CA HIS A 47 -16.03 6.16 -5.02
C HIS A 47 -16.02 6.91 -6.34
N ARG A 48 -17.16 6.91 -7.04
CA ARG A 48 -17.42 7.80 -8.16
C ARG A 48 -17.94 9.14 -7.65
N SER A 49 -17.04 10.09 -7.41
CA SER A 49 -17.39 11.41 -6.90
C SER A 49 -18.24 12.24 -7.85
N PHE A 50 -19.25 12.91 -7.29
CA PHE A 50 -19.82 14.11 -7.91
C PHE A 50 -18.86 15.28 -7.70
N LEU A 51 -18.31 15.80 -8.79
CA LEU A 51 -17.33 16.88 -8.78
C LEU A 51 -17.99 18.25 -9.05
N SER A 52 -17.34 19.32 -8.58
CA SER A 52 -17.70 20.67 -9.00
C SER A 52 -17.44 20.84 -10.50
N PRO A 53 -18.38 21.37 -11.30
CA PRO A 53 -18.17 21.61 -12.72
C PRO A 53 -17.12 22.71 -12.97
N ASP A 54 -16.98 23.64 -12.03
CA ASP A 54 -15.95 24.68 -12.05
C ASP A 54 -15.37 24.82 -10.63
N PRO A 55 -14.25 24.13 -10.31
CA PRO A 55 -13.62 24.21 -8.99
C PRO A 55 -12.92 25.55 -8.72
N LEU A 56 -12.78 26.43 -9.73
CA LEU A 56 -12.21 27.76 -9.57
C LEU A 56 -13.28 28.81 -9.24
N ALA A 57 -14.55 28.54 -9.54
CA ALA A 57 -15.66 29.42 -9.24
C ALA A 57 -15.91 29.58 -7.73
N LEU A 58 -16.15 30.82 -7.30
CA LEU A 58 -16.57 31.10 -5.94
C LEU A 58 -18.00 30.62 -5.73
N THR A 59 -18.18 29.75 -4.74
CA THR A 59 -19.45 29.09 -4.41
C THR A 59 -19.87 29.43 -2.98
N SER A 60 -21.16 29.47 -2.68
CA SER A 60 -21.61 29.64 -1.28
C SER A 60 -21.44 28.36 -0.46
N ARG A 61 -21.28 28.46 0.87
CA ARG A 61 -21.24 27.29 1.77
C ARG A 61 -22.45 26.38 1.59
N LYS A 62 -23.64 26.96 1.38
CA LYS A 62 -24.87 26.20 1.12
C LYS A 62 -24.75 25.33 -0.14
N GLN A 63 -24.30 25.90 -1.26
CA GLN A 63 -24.12 25.16 -2.51
C GLN A 63 -23.00 24.11 -2.40
N ALA A 64 -21.91 24.43 -1.71
CA ALA A 64 -20.85 23.47 -1.42
C ALA A 64 -21.38 22.26 -0.61
N LEU A 65 -22.18 22.52 0.43
CA LEU A 65 -22.83 21.49 1.23
C LEU A 65 -23.83 20.65 0.42
N GLU A 66 -24.59 21.26 -0.49
CA GLU A 66 -25.49 20.53 -1.40
C GLU A 66 -24.73 19.50 -2.26
N LEU A 67 -23.55 19.87 -2.78
CA LEU A 67 -22.69 18.95 -3.53
C LEU A 67 -22.11 17.86 -2.62
N MET A 68 -21.52 18.24 -1.49
CA MET A 68 -20.90 17.29 -0.55
C MET A 68 -21.93 16.29 0.01
N HIS A 69 -23.17 16.74 0.26
CA HIS A 69 -24.24 15.87 0.71
C HIS A 69 -24.61 14.81 -0.32
N ARG A 70 -24.54 15.09 -1.63
CA ARG A 70 -24.77 14.05 -2.65
C ARG A 70 -23.73 12.94 -2.61
N ASN A 71 -22.46 13.27 -2.35
CA ASN A 71 -21.41 12.27 -2.14
C ASN A 71 -21.64 11.50 -0.83
N LEU A 72 -21.99 12.20 0.25
CA LEU A 72 -22.29 11.59 1.55
C LEU A 72 -23.54 10.69 1.52
N ASP A 73 -24.54 10.97 0.68
CA ASP A 73 -25.69 10.09 0.46
C ASP A 73 -25.25 8.71 -0.04
N ILE A 74 -24.25 8.65 -0.92
CA ILE A 74 -23.66 7.41 -1.41
C ILE A 74 -22.90 6.71 -0.27
N TYR A 75 -22.10 7.45 0.50
CA TYR A 75 -21.35 6.88 1.63
C TYR A 75 -22.29 6.20 2.63
N GLU A 76 -23.41 6.83 2.95
CA GLU A 76 -24.40 6.28 3.88
C GLU A 76 -25.03 4.96 3.37
N GLN A 77 -25.22 4.82 2.06
CA GLN A 77 -25.65 3.57 1.44
C GLN A 77 -24.58 2.47 1.57
N GLN A 78 -23.31 2.83 1.38
CA GLN A 78 -22.20 1.88 1.52
C GLN A 78 -22.01 1.44 2.98
N VAL A 79 -22.13 2.38 3.94
CA VAL A 79 -22.14 2.07 5.37
C VAL A 79 -23.26 1.09 5.71
N THR A 80 -24.47 1.33 5.21
CA THR A 80 -25.61 0.42 5.43
C THR A 80 -25.34 -0.98 4.87
N THR A 81 -24.72 -1.06 3.69
CA THR A 81 -24.40 -2.34 3.04
C THR A 81 -23.27 -3.08 3.78
N ALA A 82 -22.22 -2.36 4.20
CA ALA A 82 -21.11 -2.90 4.96
C ALA A 82 -21.55 -3.39 6.36
N ALA A 83 -22.44 -2.65 7.03
CA ALA A 83 -22.98 -3.00 8.34
C ALA A 83 -23.75 -4.32 8.30
N ARG A 84 -24.56 -4.54 7.26
CA ARG A 84 -25.28 -5.82 7.03
C ARG A 84 -24.35 -7.01 6.84
N LYS A 85 -23.10 -6.78 6.49
CA LYS A 85 -22.05 -7.80 6.34
C LYS A 85 -21.13 -7.89 7.56
N GLY A 86 -21.42 -7.15 8.62
CA GLY A 86 -20.65 -7.17 9.86
C GLY A 86 -19.30 -6.46 9.76
N ALA A 87 -19.12 -5.54 8.80
CA ALA A 87 -17.89 -4.75 8.71
C ALA A 87 -17.68 -3.93 9.99
N GLN A 88 -16.47 -4.00 10.53
CA GLN A 88 -16.08 -3.33 11.77
C GLN A 88 -15.37 -2.00 11.51
N ILE A 89 -14.88 -1.82 10.28
CA ILE A 89 -14.30 -0.56 9.77
C ILE A 89 -14.62 -0.39 8.28
N ILE A 90 -14.91 0.84 7.87
CA ILE A 90 -15.01 1.24 6.47
C ILE A 90 -14.10 2.44 6.17
N VAL A 91 -13.41 2.39 5.03
CA VAL A 91 -12.54 3.47 4.54
C VAL A 91 -13.11 4.05 3.25
N PHE A 92 -13.16 5.38 3.19
CA PHE A 92 -13.55 6.15 2.02
C PHE A 92 -12.35 6.90 1.40
N PRO A 93 -12.43 7.26 0.10
CA PRO A 93 -11.30 7.85 -0.62
C PRO A 93 -10.94 9.27 -0.20
N GLU A 94 -9.73 9.67 -0.56
CA GLU A 94 -9.28 11.07 -0.57
C GLU A 94 -10.12 11.89 -1.55
N ASP A 95 -10.44 13.15 -1.22
CA ASP A 95 -11.23 14.07 -2.06
C ASP A 95 -12.61 13.53 -2.47
N GLY A 96 -13.09 12.43 -1.89
CA GLY A 96 -14.33 11.78 -2.30
C GLY A 96 -15.59 12.58 -1.96
N ILE A 97 -15.49 13.57 -1.08
CA ILE A 97 -16.60 14.41 -0.63
C ILE A 97 -16.74 15.68 -1.48
N HIS A 98 -15.62 16.34 -1.82
CA HIS A 98 -15.62 17.65 -2.49
C HIS A 98 -14.91 17.69 -3.86
N GLY A 99 -14.08 16.70 -4.19
CA GLY A 99 -13.25 16.69 -5.39
C GLY A 99 -11.97 17.51 -5.25
N PHE A 100 -11.32 17.82 -6.38
CA PHE A 100 -9.98 18.41 -6.46
C PHE A 100 -9.95 19.64 -7.39
N ASN A 101 -8.76 20.22 -7.61
CA ASN A 101 -8.47 21.38 -8.46
C ASN A 101 -9.01 22.74 -7.98
N PHE A 102 -9.18 22.91 -6.68
CA PHE A 102 -9.60 24.19 -6.10
C PHE A 102 -8.41 25.16 -5.91
N THR A 103 -8.75 26.43 -5.70
CA THR A 103 -7.84 27.43 -5.13
C THR A 103 -8.07 27.55 -3.62
N ARG A 104 -7.15 28.21 -2.90
CA ARG A 104 -7.35 28.51 -1.47
C ARG A 104 -8.67 29.23 -1.17
N THR A 105 -9.16 30.07 -2.08
CA THR A 105 -10.40 30.83 -1.89
C THR A 105 -11.63 30.03 -2.30
N SER A 106 -11.58 29.34 -3.45
CA SER A 106 -12.72 28.58 -3.96
C SER A 106 -13.01 27.31 -3.16
N ILE A 107 -12.00 26.72 -2.48
CA ILE A 107 -12.20 25.56 -1.60
C ILE A 107 -12.85 25.93 -0.26
N TYR A 108 -12.66 27.16 0.24
CA TYR A 108 -13.05 27.56 1.59
C TYR A 108 -14.51 27.21 1.99
N PRO A 109 -15.51 27.35 1.09
CA PRO A 109 -16.89 26.93 1.35
C PRO A 109 -17.06 25.41 1.53
N PHE A 110 -16.13 24.57 1.09
CA PHE A 110 -16.16 23.11 1.25
C PHE A 110 -15.50 22.63 2.55
N LEU A 111 -14.78 23.51 3.26
CA LEU A 111 -14.00 23.13 4.44
C LEU A 111 -14.83 23.14 5.72
N ASP A 112 -14.71 22.07 6.51
CA ASP A 112 -15.22 22.01 7.87
C ASP A 112 -14.21 22.62 8.87
N PHE A 113 -14.70 23.31 9.89
CA PHE A 113 -13.88 23.67 11.04
C PHE A 113 -13.44 22.40 11.78
N MET A 114 -12.15 22.30 12.08
CA MET A 114 -11.61 21.15 12.80
C MET A 114 -10.95 21.59 14.11
N PRO A 115 -11.55 21.28 15.29
CA PRO A 115 -10.85 21.44 16.56
C PRO A 115 -9.71 20.42 16.68
N SER A 116 -8.71 20.69 17.53
CA SER A 116 -7.66 19.70 17.80
C SER A 116 -8.25 18.50 18.59
N PRO A 117 -8.18 17.25 18.10
CA PRO A 117 -8.76 16.08 18.79
C PRO A 117 -8.16 15.86 20.17
N HIS A 118 -6.87 16.13 20.34
CA HIS A 118 -6.16 16.02 21.62
C HIS A 118 -6.65 17.02 22.68
N SER A 119 -7.28 18.11 22.25
CA SER A 119 -7.81 19.15 23.14
C SER A 119 -9.26 18.88 23.55
N VAL A 120 -9.99 18.06 22.78
CA VAL A 120 -11.44 17.90 22.94
C VAL A 120 -11.90 16.50 22.55
N ARG A 121 -12.50 15.77 23.51
CA ARG A 121 -13.37 14.63 23.21
C ARG A 121 -14.73 15.13 22.72
N TRP A 122 -15.10 14.76 21.50
CA TRP A 122 -16.31 15.26 20.84
C TRP A 122 -16.99 14.19 19.99
N ASN A 123 -18.31 14.12 20.09
CA ASN A 123 -19.17 13.36 19.19
C ASN A 123 -20.00 14.33 18.35
N PRO A 124 -19.62 14.61 17.09
CA PRO A 124 -20.34 15.55 16.24
C PRO A 124 -21.82 15.22 16.05
N CYS A 125 -22.20 13.95 16.03
CA CYS A 125 -23.60 13.54 15.86
C CYS A 125 -24.48 13.90 17.08
N LEU A 126 -23.94 13.72 18.29
CA LEU A 126 -24.67 13.99 19.54
C LEU A 126 -24.56 15.45 20.00
N GLU A 127 -23.49 16.15 19.58
CA GLU A 127 -23.20 17.54 19.94
C GLU A 127 -23.05 18.43 18.69
N PRO A 128 -24.06 18.53 17.80
CA PRO A 128 -23.92 19.18 16.50
C PRO A 128 -23.70 20.70 16.60
N HIS A 129 -24.14 21.34 17.69
CA HIS A 129 -24.02 22.79 17.87
C HIS A 129 -22.80 23.22 18.69
N ARG A 130 -21.89 22.28 18.99
CA ARG A 130 -20.70 22.59 19.80
C ARG A 130 -19.70 23.48 19.06
N PHE A 131 -19.58 23.28 17.75
CA PHE A 131 -18.76 24.07 16.85
C PHE A 131 -19.58 24.42 15.61
N ASN A 132 -19.27 25.56 14.99
CA ASN A 132 -19.89 25.98 13.74
C ASN A 132 -19.08 25.45 12.55
N ASP A 133 -19.71 25.40 11.36
CA ASP A 133 -19.11 24.92 10.12
C ASP A 133 -18.60 23.47 10.21
N THR A 134 -19.39 22.56 10.78
CA THR A 134 -18.99 21.14 10.98
C THR A 134 -20.00 20.15 10.39
N GLU A 135 -20.79 20.54 9.41
CA GLU A 135 -21.91 19.75 8.88
C GLU A 135 -21.46 18.42 8.26
N VAL A 136 -20.28 18.36 7.64
CA VAL A 136 -19.73 17.12 7.07
C VAL A 136 -19.29 16.18 8.19
N LEU A 137 -18.56 16.69 9.19
CA LEU A 137 -18.13 15.93 10.37
C LEU A 137 -19.32 15.36 11.16
N GLN A 138 -20.38 16.15 11.33
CA GLN A 138 -21.64 15.70 11.95
C GLN A 138 -22.21 14.49 11.22
N ARG A 139 -22.29 14.58 9.88
CA ARG A 139 -22.90 13.52 9.08
C ARG A 139 -22.06 12.23 9.11
N LEU A 140 -20.74 12.34 8.99
CA LEU A 140 -19.82 11.20 9.10
C LEU A 140 -19.88 10.52 10.48
N SER A 141 -19.92 11.32 11.56
CA SER A 141 -20.11 10.82 12.93
C SER A 141 -21.42 10.04 13.08
N CYS A 142 -22.52 10.57 12.56
CA CYS A 142 -23.82 9.87 12.59
C CYS A 142 -23.81 8.58 11.75
N MET A 143 -23.11 8.57 10.62
CA MET A 143 -22.96 7.34 9.81
C MET A 143 -22.20 6.26 10.59
N ALA A 144 -21.12 6.61 11.28
CA ALA A 144 -20.35 5.66 12.11
C ALA A 144 -21.23 5.05 13.21
N MET A 145 -22.03 5.87 13.90
CA MET A 145 -23.02 5.39 14.89
C MET A 145 -24.05 4.45 14.30
N LYS A 146 -24.67 4.85 13.19
CA LYS A 146 -25.73 4.07 12.54
C LYS A 146 -25.22 2.74 11.98
N GLY A 147 -23.97 2.72 11.52
CA GLY A 147 -23.31 1.52 11.02
C GLY A 147 -22.69 0.65 12.12
N GLU A 148 -22.64 1.14 13.37
CA GLU A 148 -21.95 0.51 14.50
C GLU A 148 -20.50 0.08 14.17
N MET A 149 -19.81 0.86 13.34
CA MET A 149 -18.49 0.55 12.81
C MET A 149 -17.57 1.77 12.84
N PHE A 150 -16.26 1.53 12.84
CA PHE A 150 -15.30 2.60 12.64
C PHE A 150 -15.43 3.14 11.21
N LEU A 151 -15.35 4.46 11.06
CA LEU A 151 -15.48 5.14 9.78
C LEU A 151 -14.26 6.03 9.57
N VAL A 152 -13.58 5.83 8.45
CA VAL A 152 -12.45 6.66 8.01
C VAL A 152 -12.84 7.35 6.72
N ALA A 153 -12.72 8.67 6.70
CA ALA A 153 -13.03 9.48 5.53
C ALA A 153 -12.05 10.64 5.41
N ASN A 154 -11.96 11.20 4.21
CA ASN A 154 -11.15 12.37 3.92
C ASN A 154 -12.03 13.58 3.59
N LEU A 155 -11.66 14.74 4.12
CA LEU A 155 -12.27 16.03 3.82
C LEU A 155 -11.28 17.16 4.01
N GLY A 156 -11.54 18.28 3.34
CA GLY A 156 -10.88 19.54 3.60
C GLY A 156 -11.30 20.12 4.95
N THR A 157 -10.34 20.55 5.76
CA THR A 157 -10.59 21.24 7.03
C THR A 157 -9.96 22.62 7.07
N LYS A 158 -10.51 23.51 7.91
CA LYS A 158 -9.99 24.87 8.14
C LYS A 158 -9.76 25.16 9.62
N GLN A 159 -8.71 25.93 9.89
CA GLN A 159 -8.37 26.42 11.23
C GLN A 159 -7.98 27.91 11.16
N PRO A 160 -8.73 28.83 11.79
CA PRO A 160 -8.33 30.22 11.87
C PRO A 160 -7.00 30.38 12.60
N CYS A 161 -6.16 31.31 12.15
CA CYS A 161 -4.92 31.68 12.80
C CYS A 161 -4.80 33.20 12.91
N HIS A 162 -3.93 33.66 13.83
CA HIS A 162 -3.72 35.08 14.09
C HIS A 162 -2.35 35.53 13.56
N SER A 163 -2.18 36.82 13.31
CA SER A 163 -0.91 37.40 12.84
C SER A 163 0.26 37.24 13.83
N SER A 164 -0.01 36.85 15.07
CA SER A 164 1.00 36.48 16.06
C SER A 164 1.63 35.10 15.79
N ASP A 165 0.94 34.23 15.04
CA ASP A 165 1.49 32.95 14.58
C ASP A 165 2.33 33.20 13.31
N PRO A 166 3.66 32.99 13.37
CA PRO A 166 4.54 33.26 12.24
C PRO A 166 4.28 32.35 11.03
N GLY A 167 3.65 31.19 11.21
CA GLY A 167 3.29 30.28 10.13
C GLY A 167 1.95 30.60 9.47
N CYS A 168 1.16 31.52 10.05
CA CYS A 168 -0.19 31.79 9.60
C CYS A 168 -0.19 32.35 8.16
N PRO A 169 -0.90 31.70 7.21
CA PRO A 169 -1.03 32.21 5.86
C PRO A 169 -1.59 33.64 5.83
N SER A 170 -1.25 34.41 4.80
CA SER A 170 -1.65 35.82 4.66
C SER A 170 -3.16 36.05 4.63
N ASP A 171 -3.91 34.99 4.37
CA ASP A 171 -5.36 34.98 4.29
C ASP A 171 -6.03 34.53 5.61
N GLY A 172 -5.24 34.38 6.69
CA GLY A 172 -5.69 34.28 8.08
C GLY A 172 -6.20 32.91 8.54
N ARG A 173 -5.94 31.86 7.76
CA ARG A 173 -6.33 30.49 8.12
C ARG A 173 -5.40 29.45 7.52
N TYR A 174 -5.27 28.32 8.21
CA TYR A 174 -4.78 27.09 7.63
C TYR A 174 -5.92 26.29 7.00
N GLN A 175 -5.60 25.57 5.92
CA GLN A 175 -6.50 24.66 5.23
C GLN A 175 -5.78 23.35 4.99
N PHE A 176 -6.37 22.21 5.36
CA PHE A 176 -5.68 20.91 5.27
C PHE A 176 -6.52 19.86 4.56
N ASN A 177 -5.88 19.07 3.69
CA ASN A 177 -6.38 17.75 3.31
C ASN A 177 -6.31 16.86 4.56
N THR A 178 -7.46 16.36 5.03
CA THR A 178 -7.56 15.76 6.36
C THR A 178 -8.29 14.43 6.32
N ASN A 179 -7.65 13.36 6.79
CA ASN A 179 -8.36 12.14 7.19
C ASN A 179 -8.93 12.31 8.59
N VAL A 180 -10.15 11.82 8.80
CA VAL A 180 -10.79 11.75 10.12
C VAL A 180 -11.19 10.31 10.43
N VAL A 181 -11.06 9.94 11.69
CA VAL A 181 -11.42 8.61 12.20
C VAL A 181 -12.52 8.75 13.23
N PHE A 182 -13.67 8.14 12.98
CA PHE A 182 -14.76 8.02 13.94
C PHE A 182 -14.85 6.60 14.48
N SER A 183 -15.02 6.46 15.80
CA SER A 183 -15.34 5.17 16.41
C SER A 183 -16.77 4.74 16.09
N SER A 184 -17.10 3.48 16.37
CA SER A 184 -18.44 2.92 16.16
C SER A 184 -19.58 3.62 16.92
N ASN A 185 -19.26 4.46 17.90
CA ASN A 185 -20.23 5.30 18.60
C ASN A 185 -20.25 6.76 18.10
N GLY A 186 -19.57 7.09 17.00
CA GLY A 186 -19.55 8.43 16.40
C GLY A 186 -18.58 9.43 17.04
N THR A 187 -17.80 9.03 18.04
CA THR A 187 -16.80 9.93 18.64
C THR A 187 -15.64 10.12 17.66
N LEU A 188 -15.17 11.36 17.47
CA LEU A 188 -13.94 11.64 16.74
C LEU A 188 -12.76 11.07 17.54
N VAL A 189 -12.08 10.08 16.97
CA VAL A 189 -10.95 9.39 17.60
C VAL A 189 -9.66 10.13 17.31
N ASP A 190 -9.41 10.43 16.04
CA ASP A 190 -8.20 11.12 15.61
C ASP A 190 -8.39 11.80 14.24
N ARG A 191 -7.42 12.62 13.85
CA ARG A 191 -7.31 13.25 12.53
C ARG A 191 -5.87 13.22 12.04
N TYR A 192 -5.68 13.01 10.75
CA TYR A 192 -4.39 13.13 10.07
C TYR A 192 -4.45 14.21 9.01
N ARG A 193 -3.53 15.19 9.03
CA ARG A 193 -3.36 16.18 7.96
C ARG A 193 -2.28 15.70 7.00
N LYS A 194 -2.62 15.63 5.71
CA LYS A 194 -1.71 15.17 4.66
C LYS A 194 -0.42 16.00 4.66
N HIS A 195 0.72 15.31 4.72
CA HIS A 195 2.02 15.97 4.75
C HIS A 195 2.59 16.17 3.34
N ASN A 196 2.60 15.11 2.53
CA ASN A 196 3.18 15.15 1.18
C ASN A 196 2.09 15.50 0.15
N LEU A 197 1.93 16.80 -0.14
CA LEU A 197 0.92 17.29 -1.09
C LEU A 197 1.30 16.97 -2.54
N TYR A 198 0.29 16.71 -3.39
CA TYR A 198 0.46 16.40 -4.82
C TYR A 198 -0.37 17.36 -5.68
N PHE A 199 0.23 18.49 -6.07
CA PHE A 199 -0.43 19.58 -6.81
C PHE A 199 -1.68 20.19 -6.12
N GLU A 200 -1.74 20.11 -4.79
CA GLU A 200 -2.89 20.54 -3.99
C GLU A 200 -2.77 22.00 -3.53
N ALA A 201 -2.79 22.95 -4.47
CA ALA A 201 -2.58 24.38 -4.20
C ALA A 201 -3.61 25.01 -3.21
N ALA A 202 -4.71 24.31 -2.93
CA ALA A 202 -5.74 24.73 -1.99
C ALA A 202 -5.37 24.49 -0.52
N PHE A 203 -4.41 23.60 -0.25
CA PHE A 203 -4.06 23.11 1.08
C PHE A 203 -2.66 23.54 1.51
N ASP A 204 -2.49 23.66 2.82
CA ASP A 204 -1.23 23.89 3.51
C ASP A 204 -0.63 22.55 3.94
N THR A 205 0.70 22.46 3.98
CA THR A 205 1.40 21.35 4.65
C THR A 205 1.46 21.64 6.16
N PRO A 206 1.13 20.69 7.05
CA PRO A 206 1.24 20.90 8.49
C PRO A 206 2.71 21.14 8.89
N LEU A 207 2.93 22.10 9.80
CA LEU A 207 4.28 22.47 10.27
C LEU A 207 5.03 21.29 10.90
N GLU A 208 4.31 20.46 11.65
CA GLU A 208 4.81 19.20 12.19
C GLU A 208 4.01 18.05 11.56
N VAL A 209 4.70 16.97 11.21
CA VAL A 209 4.07 15.78 10.63
C VAL A 209 3.18 15.12 11.67
N ASP A 210 1.94 14.81 11.27
CA ASP A 210 1.01 14.06 12.11
C ASP A 210 1.36 12.56 12.05
N HIS A 211 1.92 11.98 13.12
CA HIS A 211 2.13 10.53 13.25
C HIS A 211 0.93 9.86 13.94
N VAL A 212 -0.16 9.71 13.20
CA VAL A 212 -1.45 9.26 13.74
C VAL A 212 -1.55 7.74 13.82
N VAL A 213 -1.79 7.24 15.04
CA VAL A 213 -2.09 5.85 15.34
C VAL A 213 -3.29 5.79 16.28
N PHE A 214 -4.30 4.98 15.95
CA PHE A 214 -5.49 4.82 16.78
C PHE A 214 -5.77 3.36 17.13
N ASP A 215 -6.30 3.14 18.33
CA ASP A 215 -6.66 1.82 18.83
C ASP A 215 -8.08 1.40 18.42
N THR A 216 -8.22 0.12 18.10
CA THR A 216 -9.50 -0.52 17.81
C THR A 216 -9.73 -1.73 18.72
N PRO A 217 -10.99 -1.99 19.14
CA PRO A 217 -11.29 -3.15 19.97
C PRO A 217 -11.19 -4.48 19.20
N PHE A 218 -11.13 -4.43 17.86
CA PHE A 218 -11.17 -5.62 17.02
C PHE A 218 -9.82 -6.03 16.44
N ALA A 219 -8.90 -5.11 16.17
CA ALA A 219 -7.62 -5.43 15.52
C ALA A 219 -6.41 -4.65 16.07
N GLY A 220 -6.54 -3.98 17.22
CA GLY A 220 -5.44 -3.23 17.82
C GLY A 220 -5.18 -1.92 17.09
N LYS A 221 -3.90 -1.57 16.92
CA LYS A 221 -3.46 -0.27 16.39
C LYS A 221 -3.54 -0.18 14.86
N PHE A 222 -4.05 0.94 14.38
CA PHE A 222 -4.08 1.33 12.98
C PHE A 222 -3.29 2.61 12.76
N GLY A 223 -2.42 2.64 11.76
CA GLY A 223 -1.82 3.86 11.24
C GLY A 223 -2.72 4.52 10.19
N VAL A 224 -2.51 5.82 9.98
CA VAL A 224 -3.24 6.62 8.98
C VAL A 224 -2.26 7.46 8.17
N PHE A 225 -2.38 7.42 6.85
CA PHE A 225 -1.76 8.41 5.95
C PHE A 225 -2.54 8.46 4.62
N THR A 226 -2.21 9.40 3.73
CA THR A 226 -3.02 9.69 2.55
C THR A 226 -2.19 9.66 1.26
N CYS A 227 -2.62 8.86 0.29
CA CYS A 227 -2.17 8.95 -1.11
C CYS A 227 -0.64 9.06 -1.26
N PHE A 228 -0.15 10.17 -1.82
CA PHE A 228 1.25 10.42 -2.13
C PHE A 228 2.22 10.17 -0.97
N ASP A 229 1.75 10.25 0.29
CA ASP A 229 2.52 9.89 1.50
C ASP A 229 3.15 8.48 1.43
N ILE A 230 2.55 7.53 0.70
CA ILE A 230 3.07 6.15 0.57
C ILE A 230 4.49 6.08 -0.01
N LEU A 231 4.89 7.10 -0.77
CA LEU A 231 6.21 7.17 -1.41
C LEU A 231 7.29 7.81 -0.52
N PHE A 232 6.94 8.31 0.66
CA PHE A 232 7.83 9.08 1.53
C PHE A 232 8.05 8.42 2.88
N PHE A 233 9.13 8.82 3.54
CA PHE A 233 9.48 8.29 4.84
C PHE A 233 8.50 8.74 5.93
N ASP A 234 8.19 10.03 5.95
CA ASP A 234 7.25 10.63 6.88
C ASP A 234 5.91 10.93 6.17
N PRO A 235 4.77 10.48 6.74
CA PRO A 235 4.63 9.65 7.95
C PRO A 235 4.75 8.14 7.69
N ALA A 236 4.64 7.68 6.44
CA ALA A 236 4.27 6.30 6.12
C ALA A 236 5.23 5.25 6.71
N VAL A 237 6.53 5.39 6.52
CA VAL A 237 7.54 4.47 7.06
C VAL A 237 7.76 4.70 8.56
N ARG A 238 7.73 5.96 8.99
CA ARG A 238 7.91 6.31 10.40
C ARG A 238 6.87 5.66 11.31
N LEU A 239 5.61 5.63 10.89
CA LEU A 239 4.50 4.98 11.60
C LEU A 239 4.75 3.48 11.80
N LEU A 240 5.32 2.82 10.79
CA LEU A 240 5.53 1.37 10.78
C LEU A 240 6.80 0.94 11.52
N ARG A 241 7.56 1.88 12.09
CA ARG A 241 8.60 1.55 13.08
C ARG A 241 8.02 1.04 14.39
N ASP A 242 6.76 1.38 14.71
CA ASP A 242 6.03 0.72 15.80
C ASP A 242 5.53 -0.66 15.32
N SER A 243 6.16 -1.72 15.83
CA SER A 243 5.81 -3.11 15.50
C SER A 243 4.38 -3.53 15.90
N GLU A 244 3.70 -2.74 16.73
CA GLU A 244 2.30 -2.96 17.07
C GLU A 244 1.34 -2.47 15.98
N VAL A 245 1.78 -1.59 15.07
CA VAL A 245 1.00 -1.10 13.93
C VAL A 245 1.04 -2.14 12.80
N LYS A 246 0.03 -3.00 12.76
CA LYS A 246 -0.12 -4.06 11.75
C LYS A 246 -1.15 -3.75 10.68
N HIS A 247 -1.80 -2.59 10.80
CA HIS A 247 -2.90 -2.18 9.96
C HIS A 247 -2.74 -0.71 9.60
N VAL A 248 -3.05 -0.36 8.36
CA VAL A 248 -3.07 1.02 7.88
C VAL A 248 -4.37 1.26 7.11
N VAL A 249 -5.02 2.39 7.39
CA VAL A 249 -6.10 2.92 6.55
C VAL A 249 -5.54 3.99 5.61
N TYR A 250 -5.90 3.89 4.34
CA TYR A 250 -5.27 4.65 3.27
C TYR A 250 -6.32 5.20 2.28
N PRO A 251 -6.95 6.33 2.61
CA PRO A 251 -7.68 7.15 1.64
C PRO A 251 -6.73 7.64 0.54
N THR A 252 -7.14 7.55 -0.72
CA THR A 252 -6.31 7.99 -1.84
C THR A 252 -7.14 8.47 -3.04
N ALA A 253 -6.59 9.39 -3.82
CA ALA A 253 -7.06 9.77 -5.15
C ALA A 253 -5.92 9.52 -6.16
N TRP A 254 -5.52 8.25 -6.28
CA TRP A 254 -4.33 7.83 -7.02
C TRP A 254 -4.59 7.74 -8.52
N MET A 255 -3.76 8.43 -9.30
CA MET A 255 -3.70 8.29 -10.75
C MET A 255 -2.71 7.17 -11.10
N ASN A 256 -3.19 6.12 -11.77
CA ASN A 256 -2.34 5.03 -12.18
C ASN A 256 -1.28 5.51 -13.17
N GLN A 257 -0.03 5.10 -12.94
CA GLN A 257 1.06 5.35 -13.86
C GLN A 257 1.85 4.06 -14.03
N LEU A 258 1.60 3.38 -15.14
CA LEU A 258 2.23 2.10 -15.47
C LEU A 258 3.67 2.32 -15.98
N PRO A 259 4.54 1.30 -15.89
CA PRO A 259 4.30 -0.03 -15.34
C PRO A 259 4.64 -0.17 -13.84
N LEU A 260 5.04 0.89 -13.12
CA LEU A 260 5.56 0.74 -11.76
C LEU A 260 4.61 1.24 -10.66
N LEU A 261 3.75 2.21 -10.96
CA LEU A 261 2.95 2.93 -9.97
C LEU A 261 1.44 2.82 -10.26
N ALA A 262 0.97 1.66 -10.68
CA ALA A 262 -0.45 1.37 -10.58
C ALA A 262 -0.87 1.27 -9.11
N ALA A 263 -2.03 1.82 -8.75
CA ALA A 263 -2.55 1.91 -7.39
C ALA A 263 -2.51 0.55 -6.67
N ILE A 264 -3.19 -0.45 -7.22
CA ILE A 264 -3.24 -1.81 -6.65
C ILE A 264 -1.85 -2.47 -6.56
N GLN A 265 -0.91 -2.06 -7.41
CA GLN A 265 0.43 -2.64 -7.50
C GLN A 265 1.34 -2.10 -6.40
N ILE A 266 1.45 -0.78 -6.28
CA ILE A 266 2.30 -0.16 -5.25
C ILE A 266 1.73 -0.36 -3.84
N GLN A 267 0.40 -0.26 -3.68
CA GLN A 267 -0.29 -0.50 -2.41
C GLN A 267 -0.07 -1.95 -1.93
N ARG A 268 -0.11 -2.91 -2.86
CA ARG A 268 0.22 -4.30 -2.58
C ARG A 268 1.68 -4.48 -2.18
N GLY A 269 2.61 -3.92 -2.96
CA GLY A 269 4.04 -4.00 -2.68
C GLY A 269 4.39 -3.44 -1.29
N PHE A 270 3.77 -2.32 -0.91
CA PHE A 270 3.90 -1.71 0.40
C PHE A 270 3.42 -2.64 1.53
N ALA A 271 2.23 -3.24 1.38
CA ALA A 271 1.69 -4.18 2.36
C ALA A 271 2.59 -5.41 2.55
N ILE A 272 3.18 -5.94 1.46
CA ILE A 272 4.12 -7.06 1.52
C ILE A 272 5.42 -6.65 2.22
N ALA A 273 6.02 -5.53 1.83
CA ALA A 273 7.32 -5.09 2.33
C ALA A 273 7.32 -4.86 3.84
N PHE A 274 6.23 -4.29 4.38
CA PHE A 274 6.10 -4.03 5.82
C PHE A 274 5.38 -5.14 6.59
N GLY A 275 4.86 -6.16 5.92
CA GLY A 275 4.15 -7.25 6.58
C GLY A 275 2.83 -6.81 7.24
N ILE A 276 2.12 -5.84 6.66
CA ILE A 276 0.92 -5.23 7.24
C ILE A 276 -0.33 -5.47 6.40
N ASN A 277 -1.50 -5.20 6.98
CA ASN A 277 -2.73 -5.02 6.24
C ASN A 277 -2.90 -3.54 5.83
N LEU A 278 -3.15 -3.27 4.55
CA LEU A 278 -3.43 -1.95 4.02
C LEU A 278 -4.86 -1.90 3.47
N LEU A 279 -5.69 -1.00 4.01
CA LEU A 279 -7.05 -0.74 3.57
C LEU A 279 -7.08 0.50 2.68
N ALA A 280 -6.95 0.29 1.37
CA ALA A 280 -6.84 1.35 0.37
C ALA A 280 -8.20 1.64 -0.30
N ALA A 281 -8.67 2.87 -0.19
CA ALA A 281 -9.90 3.33 -0.82
C ALA A 281 -9.58 4.45 -1.82
N ASN A 282 -9.83 4.21 -3.11
CA ASN A 282 -9.47 5.13 -4.18
C ASN A 282 -10.69 5.81 -4.82
N ILE A 283 -10.46 6.93 -5.48
CA ILE A 283 -11.43 7.54 -6.38
C ILE A 283 -11.62 6.66 -7.62
N HIS A 284 -12.87 6.61 -8.09
CA HIS A 284 -13.26 6.02 -9.36
C HIS A 284 -13.51 7.12 -10.39
N HIS A 285 -12.48 7.42 -11.18
CA HIS A 285 -12.52 8.41 -12.25
C HIS A 285 -11.65 7.95 -13.45
N PRO A 286 -12.15 7.01 -14.28
CA PRO A 286 -11.37 6.38 -15.34
C PRO A 286 -10.69 7.35 -16.31
N SER A 287 -11.33 8.49 -16.64
CA SER A 287 -10.73 9.46 -17.58
C SER A 287 -9.50 10.19 -17.02
N LEU A 288 -9.20 10.04 -15.72
CA LEU A 288 -7.99 10.55 -15.06
C LEU A 288 -7.07 9.40 -14.63
N GLY A 289 -7.33 8.17 -15.07
CA GLY A 289 -6.56 7.00 -14.64
C GLY A 289 -6.77 6.64 -13.16
N MET A 290 -7.81 7.14 -12.50
CA MET A 290 -8.09 6.86 -11.09
C MET A 290 -9.05 5.67 -10.96
N THR A 291 -8.50 4.54 -10.56
CA THR A 291 -9.21 3.32 -10.12
C THR A 291 -8.17 2.40 -9.51
N GLY A 292 -8.55 1.59 -8.53
CA GLY A 292 -7.61 0.72 -7.84
C GLY A 292 -7.74 0.87 -6.36
N SER A 293 -8.72 0.16 -5.81
CA SER A 293 -8.96 0.05 -4.37
C SER A 293 -8.74 -1.38 -3.92
N GLY A 294 -8.40 -1.57 -2.65
CA GLY A 294 -8.19 -2.91 -2.15
C GLY A 294 -7.92 -3.05 -0.66
N ILE A 295 -8.06 -4.28 -0.20
CA ILE A 295 -7.68 -4.76 1.12
C ILE A 295 -6.50 -5.71 0.89
N HIS A 296 -5.29 -5.21 1.18
CA HIS A 296 -4.03 -5.88 0.87
C HIS A 296 -3.38 -6.41 2.15
N ALA A 297 -3.17 -7.73 2.25
CA ALA A 297 -2.46 -8.40 3.35
C ALA A 297 -1.31 -9.24 2.77
N PRO A 298 -0.12 -9.42 3.36
CA PRO A 298 1.07 -9.92 2.66
C PRO A 298 0.88 -11.16 1.77
N LEU A 299 0.01 -12.11 2.16
CA LEU A 299 -0.30 -13.31 1.39
C LEU A 299 -1.55 -13.24 0.49
N LYS A 300 -2.45 -12.28 0.70
CA LYS A 300 -3.73 -12.19 -0.04
C LYS A 300 -4.17 -10.75 -0.26
N SER A 301 -4.75 -10.46 -1.42
CA SER A 301 -5.44 -9.18 -1.69
C SER A 301 -6.86 -9.41 -2.17
N PHE A 302 -7.76 -8.52 -1.76
CA PHE A 302 -9.07 -8.32 -2.34
C PHE A 302 -9.07 -6.93 -2.97
N TRP A 303 -9.24 -6.82 -4.27
CA TRP A 303 -9.00 -5.57 -4.99
C TRP A 303 -10.01 -5.39 -6.12
N HIS A 304 -10.15 -4.14 -6.55
CA HIS A 304 -10.97 -3.74 -7.69
C HIS A 304 -10.17 -2.77 -8.55
N HIS A 305 -10.24 -2.96 -9.86
CA HIS A 305 -9.71 -2.03 -10.86
C HIS A 305 -10.63 -2.09 -12.08
N ASN A 306 -11.10 -0.94 -12.56
CA ASN A 306 -11.97 -0.87 -13.72
C ASN A 306 -11.85 0.49 -14.44
N MET A 307 -11.38 0.45 -15.69
CA MET A 307 -11.26 1.63 -16.56
C MET A 307 -12.44 1.78 -17.53
N GLU A 308 -13.37 0.83 -17.58
CA GLU A 308 -14.47 0.78 -18.55
C GLU A 308 -15.79 1.28 -17.95
N SER A 309 -16.14 0.80 -16.76
CA SER A 309 -17.34 1.21 -16.05
C SER A 309 -17.09 2.55 -15.33
N PRO A 310 -18.10 3.41 -15.17
CA PRO A 310 -18.02 4.59 -14.31
C PRO A 310 -18.51 4.33 -12.87
N GLU A 311 -18.90 3.10 -12.53
CA GLU A 311 -19.57 2.80 -11.25
C GLU A 311 -18.57 2.59 -10.10
N GLY A 312 -18.91 3.09 -8.92
CA GLY A 312 -18.14 2.83 -7.70
C GLY A 312 -18.26 1.36 -7.25
N HIS A 313 -17.33 0.92 -6.39
CA HIS A 313 -17.25 -0.48 -5.97
C HIS A 313 -16.95 -0.63 -4.48
N LEU A 314 -17.77 -1.42 -3.77
CA LEU A 314 -17.59 -1.73 -2.35
C LEU A 314 -16.92 -3.10 -2.20
N ILE A 315 -15.74 -3.12 -1.60
CA ILE A 315 -15.01 -4.34 -1.25
C ILE A 315 -15.21 -4.60 0.24
N ILE A 316 -15.66 -5.80 0.60
CA ILE A 316 -15.80 -6.25 1.99
C ILE A 316 -15.06 -7.59 2.12
N ALA A 317 -14.15 -7.69 3.08
CA ALA A 317 -13.35 -8.89 3.26
C ALA A 317 -13.04 -9.18 4.73
N GLU A 318 -12.81 -10.46 5.01
CA GLU A 318 -12.24 -10.91 6.28
C GLU A 318 -10.72 -10.74 6.25
N VAL A 319 -10.16 -10.13 7.29
CA VAL A 319 -8.76 -9.71 7.38
C VAL A 319 -8.16 -10.28 8.66
N ALA A 320 -6.97 -10.89 8.55
CA ALA A 320 -6.25 -11.42 9.70
C ALA A 320 -5.75 -10.28 10.60
N LYS A 321 -6.03 -10.35 11.90
CA LYS A 321 -5.51 -9.38 12.89
C LYS A 321 -3.99 -9.43 13.03
N ASN A 322 -3.41 -10.59 12.76
CA ASN A 322 -1.96 -10.79 12.74
C ASN A 322 -1.59 -11.30 11.35
N PRO A 323 -1.32 -10.40 10.39
CA PRO A 323 -0.96 -10.81 9.05
C PRO A 323 0.33 -11.65 9.11
N PRO A 324 0.34 -12.88 8.57
CA PRO A 324 1.57 -13.60 8.39
C PRO A 324 2.41 -12.85 7.35
N GLY A 325 3.67 -12.55 7.69
CA GLY A 325 4.62 -12.06 6.70
C GLY A 325 4.83 -13.10 5.61
N LEU A 326 5.21 -12.65 4.41
CA LEU A 326 5.71 -13.54 3.37
C LEU A 326 7.14 -13.96 3.77
N VAL A 327 7.25 -14.97 4.65
CA VAL A 327 8.53 -15.41 5.23
C VAL A 327 9.40 -16.09 4.16
N SER A 328 10.67 -15.68 4.10
CA SER A 328 11.77 -16.40 3.44
C SER A 328 11.77 -17.86 3.90
N THR A 329 11.46 -18.79 3.01
CA THR A 329 11.57 -20.22 3.29
C THR A 329 13.04 -20.65 3.28
N GLY A 330 13.83 -20.09 4.21
CA GLY A 330 15.21 -20.47 4.48
C GLY A 330 15.35 -21.78 5.28
N ASN A 331 14.28 -22.56 5.43
CA ASN A 331 14.30 -23.89 6.07
C ASN A 331 13.18 -24.79 5.50
N ALA A 332 13.09 -24.93 4.18
CA ALA A 332 12.33 -26.01 3.59
C ALA A 332 13.22 -27.26 3.53
N THR A 333 12.94 -28.24 4.38
CA THR A 333 13.40 -29.64 4.33
C THR A 333 12.92 -30.39 3.08
N GLY A 334 12.67 -29.68 1.97
CA GLY A 334 12.33 -30.20 0.65
C GLY A 334 13.51 -30.01 -0.31
N LYS A 335 13.61 -30.86 -1.34
CA LYS A 335 14.67 -30.78 -2.37
C LYS A 335 14.86 -29.34 -2.85
N MET A 336 16.09 -28.84 -2.74
CA MET A 336 16.50 -27.50 -3.19
C MET A 336 16.12 -27.32 -4.66
N ASP A 337 15.40 -26.23 -4.94
CA ASP A 337 14.84 -25.97 -6.25
C ASP A 337 15.96 -25.68 -7.29
N PRO A 338 15.89 -26.21 -8.54
CA PRO A 338 16.95 -26.04 -9.53
C PRO A 338 17.26 -24.58 -9.89
N SER A 339 16.25 -23.71 -9.97
CA SER A 339 16.46 -22.28 -10.28
C SER A 339 17.11 -21.52 -9.12
N HIS A 340 16.80 -21.91 -7.88
CA HIS A 340 17.40 -21.34 -6.68
C HIS A 340 18.84 -21.84 -6.47
N ARG A 341 19.09 -23.12 -6.78
CA ARG A 341 20.45 -23.67 -6.84
C ARG A 341 21.31 -22.92 -7.86
N LYS A 342 20.78 -22.68 -9.07
CA LYS A 342 21.49 -21.92 -10.11
C LYS A 342 21.75 -20.48 -9.68
N PHE A 343 20.82 -19.85 -8.96
CA PHE A 343 21.03 -18.54 -8.34
C PHE A 343 22.20 -18.57 -7.34
N LEU A 344 22.22 -19.54 -6.42
CA LEU A 344 23.34 -19.70 -5.47
C LEU A 344 24.68 -19.97 -6.16
N GLU A 345 24.68 -20.79 -7.22
CA GLU A 345 25.87 -21.05 -8.02
C GLU A 345 26.36 -19.78 -8.76
N LEU A 346 25.46 -18.94 -9.24
CA LEU A 346 25.80 -17.66 -9.87
C LEU A 346 26.36 -16.66 -8.86
N LEU A 347 25.76 -16.55 -7.67
CA LEU A 347 26.27 -15.70 -6.60
C LEU A 347 27.66 -16.13 -6.13
N ALA A 348 27.90 -17.44 -5.99
CA ALA A 348 29.20 -17.98 -5.61
C ALA A 348 30.25 -17.85 -6.72
N GLY A 349 29.82 -17.62 -7.97
CA GLY A 349 30.67 -17.48 -9.14
C GLY A 349 31.16 -16.05 -9.42
N ASP A 350 30.68 -15.04 -8.70
CA ASP A 350 31.13 -13.64 -8.81
C ASP A 350 32.32 -13.40 -7.86
N PRO A 351 33.58 -13.34 -8.34
CA PRO A 351 34.72 -13.07 -7.50
C PRO A 351 34.79 -11.55 -7.29
N TYR A 352 34.50 -11.11 -6.06
CA TYR A 352 34.94 -9.82 -5.57
C TYR A 352 36.45 -9.67 -5.84
N SER A 353 36.79 -8.77 -6.76
CA SER A 353 38.18 -8.40 -7.07
C SER A 353 38.71 -7.49 -5.96
N GLU A 354 39.15 -8.08 -4.86
CA GLU A 354 40.17 -7.42 -4.02
C GLU A 354 41.52 -7.55 -4.71
N LYS A 355 42.01 -6.41 -5.19
CA LYS A 355 43.39 -6.25 -5.65
C LYS A 355 44.32 -6.47 -4.46
N ASP A 356 45.18 -7.47 -4.56
CA ASP A 356 46.55 -7.35 -4.09
C ASP A 356 47.51 -7.84 -5.18
N ALA A 357 48.51 -7.02 -5.42
CA ALA A 357 49.47 -7.14 -6.49
C ALA A 357 50.49 -8.25 -6.20
N GLN A 358 50.65 -9.20 -7.12
CA GLN A 358 51.98 -9.74 -7.44
C GLN A 358 51.99 -10.41 -8.81
N ASP A 359 52.94 -9.97 -9.64
CA ASP A 359 53.28 -10.51 -10.96
C ASP A 359 53.43 -12.02 -10.99
N VAL A 360 52.68 -12.70 -11.87
CA VAL A 360 53.18 -13.89 -12.59
C VAL A 360 52.56 -13.93 -13.98
N HIS A 361 53.43 -13.80 -14.99
CA HIS A 361 53.13 -14.04 -16.40
C HIS A 361 52.98 -15.54 -16.66
N CYS A 362 51.84 -15.97 -17.22
CA CYS A 362 51.69 -17.25 -17.92
C CYS A 362 50.65 -17.14 -19.04
N ASP A 363 51.08 -17.57 -20.23
CA ASP A 363 50.35 -17.65 -21.48
C ASP A 363 49.09 -18.55 -21.42
N GLY A 364 48.10 -18.16 -22.23
CA GLY A 364 47.11 -19.08 -22.81
C GLY A 364 45.83 -19.31 -22.00
N ALA A 365 44.87 -18.39 -22.09
CA ALA A 365 43.48 -18.64 -21.71
C ALA A 365 42.56 -18.63 -22.97
N PRO A 366 41.61 -19.58 -23.08
CA PRO A 366 40.69 -19.64 -24.21
C PRO A 366 39.76 -18.43 -24.17
N LYS A 367 39.56 -17.78 -25.33
CA LYS A 367 38.58 -16.71 -25.51
C LYS A 367 37.18 -17.21 -25.14
N SER A 368 36.71 -16.91 -23.93
CA SER A 368 35.30 -16.96 -23.60
C SER A 368 34.62 -15.77 -24.28
N THR A 369 34.02 -16.01 -25.43
CA THR A 369 33.10 -15.08 -26.08
C THR A 369 31.78 -15.07 -25.31
N THR A 370 31.71 -14.30 -24.22
CA THR A 370 30.42 -13.84 -23.69
C THR A 370 29.91 -12.74 -24.62
N ASN A 371 29.06 -13.12 -25.59
CA ASN A 371 28.26 -12.16 -26.35
C ASN A 371 27.29 -11.48 -25.36
N ALA A 372 27.74 -10.41 -24.71
CA ALA A 372 26.88 -9.56 -23.91
C ALA A 372 25.77 -9.03 -24.82
N SER A 373 24.51 -9.28 -24.45
CA SER A 373 23.38 -8.74 -25.20
C SER A 373 23.47 -7.21 -25.17
N PRO A 374 23.26 -6.52 -26.31
CA PRO A 374 23.39 -5.07 -26.35
C PRO A 374 22.36 -4.44 -25.41
N THR A 375 22.84 -3.55 -24.55
CA THR A 375 22.00 -2.72 -23.68
C THR A 375 21.44 -1.55 -24.48
N PHE A 376 20.30 -1.03 -24.06
CA PHE A 376 19.69 0.18 -24.62
C PHE A 376 19.08 1.03 -23.50
N ASN A 377 18.74 2.26 -23.84
CA ASN A 377 18.07 3.19 -22.93
C ASN A 377 16.64 3.41 -23.38
N SER A 378 15.72 3.50 -22.42
CA SER A 378 14.33 3.85 -22.67
C SER A 378 13.74 4.52 -21.44
N GLU A 379 12.79 5.42 -21.67
CA GLU A 379 12.10 6.12 -20.60
C GLU A 379 11.01 5.24 -20.01
N MET A 380 11.00 5.14 -18.69
CA MET A 380 9.94 4.49 -17.93
C MET A 380 9.64 5.36 -16.73
N MET A 381 8.38 5.80 -16.57
CA MET A 381 8.00 6.73 -15.49
C MET A 381 8.81 8.04 -15.51
N TYR A 382 9.13 8.58 -16.69
CA TYR A 382 9.99 9.77 -16.89
C TYR A 382 11.46 9.60 -16.47
N ASP A 383 11.87 8.42 -16.03
CA ASP A 383 13.24 8.11 -15.68
C ASP A 383 13.91 7.33 -16.82
N ASN A 384 15.18 7.63 -17.08
CA ASN A 384 15.93 6.99 -18.15
C ASN A 384 16.55 5.67 -17.66
N PHE A 385 15.88 4.55 -17.92
CA PHE A 385 16.34 3.22 -17.52
C PHE A 385 17.43 2.70 -18.47
N THR A 386 18.30 1.84 -17.94
CA THR A 386 19.20 1.01 -18.76
C THR A 386 18.63 -0.39 -18.83
N LEU A 387 18.40 -0.90 -20.04
CA LEU A 387 17.67 -2.14 -20.28
C LEU A 387 18.47 -3.13 -21.13
N VAL A 388 18.17 -4.41 -20.94
CA VAL A 388 18.65 -5.51 -21.76
C VAL A 388 17.45 -6.37 -22.23
N PRO A 389 17.34 -6.68 -23.53
CA PRO A 389 16.18 -7.41 -24.05
C PRO A 389 16.19 -8.90 -23.69
N VAL A 390 15.01 -9.48 -23.56
CA VAL A 390 14.78 -10.88 -23.16
C VAL A 390 14.54 -11.77 -24.39
N TRP A 391 15.48 -12.66 -24.68
CA TRP A 391 15.45 -13.52 -25.89
C TRP A 391 15.24 -15.00 -25.60
N GLY A 392 14.77 -15.77 -26.59
CA GLY A 392 14.72 -17.24 -26.51
C GLY A 392 13.86 -17.83 -25.38
N ARG A 393 13.95 -19.14 -25.16
CA ARG A 393 13.08 -19.81 -24.19
C ARG A 393 13.54 -19.63 -22.74
N GLU A 394 14.83 -19.50 -22.51
CA GLU A 394 15.43 -19.38 -21.18
C GLU A 394 16.68 -18.51 -21.28
N GLY A 395 17.09 -17.93 -20.16
CA GLY A 395 18.28 -17.09 -20.14
C GLY A 395 18.65 -16.61 -18.74
N HIS A 396 19.89 -16.12 -18.64
CA HIS A 396 20.39 -15.35 -17.51
C HIS A 396 20.84 -14.00 -18.04
N LEU A 397 20.24 -12.93 -17.55
CA LEU A 397 20.55 -11.55 -17.91
C LEU A 397 21.04 -10.82 -16.67
N HIS A 398 21.95 -9.87 -16.88
CA HIS A 398 22.34 -8.89 -15.88
C HIS A 398 22.46 -7.52 -16.55
N VAL A 399 22.16 -6.47 -15.80
CA VAL A 399 22.32 -5.07 -16.23
C VAL A 399 22.54 -4.20 -15.00
N CYS A 400 23.47 -3.24 -15.09
CA CYS A 400 23.80 -2.37 -13.97
C CYS A 400 23.65 -0.89 -14.36
N ALA A 401 23.23 -0.07 -13.40
CA ALA A 401 23.29 1.38 -13.48
C ALA A 401 23.75 1.92 -12.11
N ASN A 402 24.78 2.78 -12.13
CA ASN A 402 25.42 3.32 -10.93
C ASN A 402 25.83 2.20 -9.95
N GLY A 403 25.24 2.15 -8.74
CA GLY A 403 25.57 1.16 -7.71
C GLY A 403 24.69 -0.09 -7.77
N LEU A 404 23.62 -0.09 -8.55
CA LEU A 404 22.65 -1.19 -8.63
C LEU A 404 22.91 -2.06 -9.86
N CYS A 405 23.03 -3.37 -9.63
CA CYS A 405 23.06 -4.44 -10.61
C CYS A 405 21.83 -5.33 -10.42
N CYS A 406 21.06 -5.49 -11.50
CA CYS A 406 19.86 -6.30 -11.54
C CYS A 406 20.12 -7.55 -12.37
N HIS A 407 19.60 -8.67 -11.90
CA HIS A 407 19.78 -9.97 -12.51
C HIS A 407 18.44 -10.66 -12.70
N LEU A 408 18.32 -11.40 -13.81
CA LEU A 408 17.14 -12.16 -14.13
C LEU A 408 17.54 -13.54 -14.63
N LEU A 409 17.10 -14.58 -13.92
CA LEU A 409 17.05 -15.94 -14.43
C LEU A 409 15.61 -16.25 -14.82
N TYR A 410 15.38 -16.62 -16.06
CA TYR A 410 14.02 -16.88 -16.55
C TYR A 410 13.91 -18.10 -17.44
N GLN A 411 12.70 -18.65 -17.47
CA GLN A 411 12.22 -19.65 -18.41
C GLN A 411 10.82 -19.26 -18.89
N ARG A 412 10.58 -19.39 -20.19
CA ARG A 412 9.32 -19.09 -20.85
C ARG A 412 8.67 -20.40 -21.29
N PRO A 413 7.55 -20.83 -20.66
CA PRO A 413 6.82 -22.03 -21.09
C PRO A 413 6.46 -21.96 -22.57
N THR A 414 5.98 -20.78 -23.00
CA THR A 414 5.67 -20.42 -24.38
C THR A 414 6.40 -19.11 -24.75
N VAL A 415 7.02 -19.07 -25.94
CA VAL A 415 7.68 -17.85 -26.43
C VAL A 415 6.65 -17.03 -27.19
N SER A 416 6.23 -15.91 -26.60
CA SER A 416 5.39 -14.90 -27.25
C SER A 416 6.20 -14.10 -28.29
N GLN A 417 5.51 -13.47 -29.24
CA GLN A 417 6.13 -12.49 -30.15
C GLN A 417 6.34 -11.13 -29.48
N GLU A 418 5.80 -10.94 -28.27
CA GLU A 418 5.99 -9.72 -27.47
C GLU A 418 7.45 -9.56 -27.02
N LEU A 419 7.91 -8.30 -27.03
CA LEU A 419 9.20 -7.92 -26.51
C LEU A 419 9.12 -7.70 -24.99
N TYR A 420 10.11 -8.22 -24.28
CA TYR A 420 10.33 -8.01 -22.85
C TYR A 420 11.76 -7.52 -22.63
N ALA A 421 11.97 -6.79 -21.55
CA ALA A 421 13.29 -6.32 -21.16
C ALA A 421 13.46 -6.37 -19.64
N LEU A 422 14.70 -6.62 -19.20
CA LEU A 422 15.15 -6.37 -17.84
C LEU A 422 15.73 -4.95 -17.81
N GLY A 423 15.18 -4.08 -16.96
CA GLY A 423 15.64 -2.72 -16.74
C GLY A 423 16.19 -2.49 -15.33
N VAL A 424 17.13 -1.57 -15.23
CA VAL A 424 17.70 -1.05 -13.99
C VAL A 424 17.68 0.48 -13.97
N PHE A 425 17.37 1.05 -12.81
CA PHE A 425 17.51 2.47 -12.52
C PHE A 425 17.99 2.67 -11.09
N ASP A 426 18.91 3.61 -10.90
CA ASP A 426 19.47 4.01 -9.60
C ASP A 426 19.71 5.51 -9.67
N GLY A 427 18.76 6.31 -9.18
CA GLY A 427 18.80 7.75 -9.36
C GLY A 427 17.64 8.51 -8.73
N LEU A 428 17.72 9.84 -8.84
CA LEU A 428 16.71 10.77 -8.34
C LEU A 428 15.61 10.97 -9.39
N HIS A 429 14.38 10.58 -9.04
CA HIS A 429 13.18 10.92 -9.80
C HIS A 429 12.79 12.37 -9.50
N THR A 430 12.37 13.13 -10.51
CA THR A 430 12.10 14.58 -10.37
C THR A 430 10.79 15.06 -10.99
N VAL A 431 10.07 14.20 -11.73
CA VAL A 431 8.85 14.60 -12.44
C VAL A 431 7.63 14.30 -11.57
N HIS A 432 6.79 15.29 -11.29
CA HIS A 432 5.64 15.14 -10.38
C HIS A 432 5.97 14.75 -8.93
N GLY A 433 7.25 14.83 -8.53
CA GLY A 433 7.74 14.53 -7.20
C GLY A 433 9.26 14.48 -7.19
N THR A 434 9.88 14.59 -6.02
CA THR A 434 11.33 14.42 -5.89
C THR A 434 11.61 13.33 -4.88
N TYR A 435 12.22 12.24 -5.34
CA TYR A 435 12.52 11.08 -4.52
C TYR A 435 13.55 10.14 -5.18
N TYR A 436 14.44 9.56 -4.40
CA TYR A 436 15.51 8.68 -4.89
C TYR A 436 15.10 7.20 -4.94
N VAL A 437 15.25 6.54 -6.08
CA VAL A 437 14.82 5.15 -6.28
C VAL A 437 15.93 4.26 -6.81
N GLN A 438 15.89 3.00 -6.38
CA GLN A 438 16.64 1.88 -6.94
C GLN A 438 15.62 0.88 -7.46
N VAL A 439 15.65 0.52 -8.74
CA VAL A 439 14.62 -0.32 -9.36
C VAL A 439 15.25 -1.40 -10.22
N CYS A 440 14.82 -2.65 -10.01
CA CYS A 440 15.00 -3.75 -10.95
C CYS A 440 13.63 -4.14 -11.50
N ALA A 441 13.44 -4.15 -12.82
CA ALA A 441 12.14 -4.43 -13.43
C ALA A 441 12.23 -5.32 -14.67
N LEU A 442 11.51 -6.43 -14.69
CA LEU A 442 11.17 -7.19 -15.88
C LEU A 442 9.84 -6.66 -16.43
N VAL A 443 9.85 -6.06 -17.62
CA VAL A 443 8.67 -5.39 -18.18
C VAL A 443 8.38 -5.87 -19.60
N LYS A 444 7.09 -5.93 -19.94
CA LYS A 444 6.64 -6.01 -21.34
C LYS A 444 6.80 -4.64 -22.00
N CYS A 445 7.26 -4.61 -23.24
CA CYS A 445 7.35 -3.37 -24.02
C CYS A 445 6.04 -3.10 -24.78
N GLY A 446 5.76 -1.83 -25.10
CA GLY A 446 4.54 -1.42 -25.81
C GLY A 446 4.43 -2.00 -27.23
N GLY A 447 5.56 -2.23 -27.87
CA GLY A 447 5.69 -2.87 -29.17
C GLY A 447 7.00 -3.64 -29.31
N LEU A 448 7.45 -3.83 -30.56
CA LEU A 448 8.72 -4.51 -30.85
C LEU A 448 9.93 -3.57 -30.86
N GLY A 449 9.70 -2.25 -30.82
CA GLY A 449 10.75 -1.24 -30.72
C GLY A 449 11.27 -1.11 -29.29
N PHE A 450 12.58 -0.96 -29.13
CA PHE A 450 13.22 -0.85 -27.81
C PHE A 450 12.80 0.41 -27.05
N ASP A 451 12.52 1.49 -27.77
CA ASP A 451 11.97 2.76 -27.28
C ASP A 451 10.56 2.63 -26.68
N THR A 452 9.88 1.51 -26.90
CA THR A 452 8.54 1.25 -26.35
C THR A 452 8.57 0.58 -24.98
N CYS A 453 9.75 0.18 -24.51
CA CYS A 453 9.91 -0.45 -23.19
C CYS A 453 9.80 0.62 -22.10
N GLY A 454 8.76 0.52 -21.26
CA GLY A 454 8.42 1.56 -20.28
C GLY A 454 7.09 2.27 -20.55
N GLN A 455 6.48 2.06 -21.73
CA GLN A 455 5.13 2.56 -22.04
C GLN A 455 4.06 1.91 -21.17
N GLU A 456 2.98 2.66 -20.94
CA GLU A 456 1.82 2.17 -20.19
C GLU A 456 1.04 1.11 -20.97
N ILE A 457 1.01 -0.10 -20.43
CA ILE A 457 0.33 -1.25 -21.02
C ILE A 457 -0.38 -2.08 -19.95
N THR A 458 -1.55 -2.60 -20.28
CA THR A 458 -2.36 -3.43 -19.37
C THR A 458 -2.45 -4.89 -19.80
N GLU A 459 -2.17 -5.18 -21.08
CA GLU A 459 -2.29 -6.51 -21.65
C GLU A 459 -0.95 -7.13 -22.00
N ALA A 460 -0.84 -8.44 -21.77
CA ALA A 460 0.34 -9.25 -22.01
C ALA A 460 -0.02 -10.72 -22.21
N THR A 461 0.75 -11.43 -23.03
CA THR A 461 0.59 -12.87 -23.27
C THR A 461 1.83 -13.69 -22.91
N GLY A 462 2.98 -13.05 -22.71
CA GLY A 462 4.23 -13.69 -22.34
C GLY A 462 4.19 -14.33 -20.94
N MET A 463 4.37 -15.65 -20.88
CA MET A 463 4.42 -16.41 -19.64
C MET A 463 5.86 -16.59 -19.15
N PHE A 464 6.06 -16.48 -17.85
CA PHE A 464 7.39 -16.57 -17.23
C PHE A 464 7.38 -17.44 -15.97
N GLU A 465 8.43 -18.22 -15.83
CA GLU A 465 9.00 -18.64 -14.55
C GLU A 465 10.29 -17.85 -14.38
N PHE A 466 10.46 -17.15 -13.28
CA PHE A 466 11.60 -16.26 -13.11
C PHE A 466 12.06 -16.11 -11.67
N HIS A 467 13.33 -15.70 -11.57
CA HIS A 467 14.00 -15.25 -10.37
C HIS A 467 14.65 -13.91 -10.71
N LEU A 468 14.17 -12.84 -10.09
CA LEU A 468 14.65 -11.46 -10.25
C LEU A 468 15.34 -11.05 -8.95
N TRP A 469 16.56 -10.51 -9.02
CA TRP A 469 17.27 -10.03 -7.83
C TRP A 469 18.18 -8.85 -8.12
N GLY A 470 18.59 -8.13 -7.08
CA GLY A 470 19.57 -7.06 -7.19
C GLY A 470 20.24 -6.73 -5.86
N ASN A 471 21.39 -6.07 -5.92
CA ASN A 471 22.19 -5.63 -4.78
C ASN A 471 21.71 -4.26 -4.24
N PHE A 472 20.47 -4.21 -3.77
CA PHE A 472 19.88 -2.98 -3.23
C PHE A 472 20.66 -2.45 -2.03
N SER A 473 20.84 -1.13 -1.97
CA SER A 473 21.49 -0.46 -0.84
C SER A 473 20.51 -0.01 0.26
N THR A 474 19.22 -0.27 0.07
CA THR A 474 18.14 0.06 1.00
C THR A 474 17.42 -1.21 1.46
N SER A 475 16.87 -1.19 2.67
CA SER A 475 15.96 -2.24 3.17
C SER A 475 14.50 -2.03 2.74
N TYR A 476 14.17 -0.87 2.17
CA TYR A 476 12.80 -0.48 1.80
C TYR A 476 12.53 -0.84 0.34
N ILE A 477 12.29 -2.13 0.08
CA ILE A 477 12.01 -2.65 -1.27
C ILE A 477 10.56 -3.12 -1.35
N PHE A 478 9.81 -2.58 -2.30
CA PHE A 478 8.43 -2.94 -2.60
C PHE A 478 8.37 -3.95 -3.74
N PRO A 479 8.05 -5.23 -3.47
CA PRO A 479 7.89 -6.23 -4.51
C PRO A 479 6.57 -6.04 -5.25
N MET A 480 6.64 -5.90 -6.57
CA MET A 480 5.50 -5.62 -7.42
C MET A 480 5.38 -6.67 -8.52
N LEU A 481 4.18 -7.22 -8.71
CA LEU A 481 3.91 -8.23 -9.72
C LEU A 481 2.51 -8.02 -10.30
N LEU A 482 2.47 -7.69 -11.59
CA LEU A 482 1.25 -7.39 -12.32
C LEU A 482 1.21 -8.20 -13.62
N THR A 483 0.06 -8.81 -13.88
CA THR A 483 -0.21 -9.57 -15.10
C THR A 483 -1.36 -8.96 -15.90
N SER A 484 -1.62 -9.52 -17.08
CA SER A 484 -2.59 -9.03 -18.07
C SER A 484 -3.95 -8.71 -17.44
N GLY A 485 -4.57 -7.63 -17.88
CA GLY A 485 -5.86 -7.16 -17.37
C GLY A 485 -5.76 -6.58 -15.95
N MET A 486 -4.61 -5.97 -15.61
CA MET A 486 -4.38 -5.33 -14.30
C MET A 486 -4.58 -6.30 -13.12
N THR A 487 -4.08 -7.52 -13.25
CA THR A 487 -4.26 -8.58 -12.25
C THR A 487 -3.06 -8.68 -11.32
N LEU A 488 -3.30 -8.64 -10.01
CA LEU A 488 -2.24 -8.87 -9.01
C LEU A 488 -1.89 -10.34 -8.87
N GLU A 489 -0.60 -10.62 -8.73
CA GLU A 489 -0.06 -11.94 -8.46
C GLU A 489 0.73 -11.96 -7.15
N THR A 490 0.80 -13.13 -6.51
CA THR A 490 1.59 -13.32 -5.29
C THR A 490 2.91 -14.00 -5.63
N PRO A 491 4.08 -13.42 -5.25
CA PRO A 491 5.36 -14.09 -5.38
C PRO A 491 5.38 -15.41 -4.59
N ASP A 492 6.07 -16.42 -5.12
CA ASP A 492 6.21 -17.70 -4.40
C ASP A 492 7.24 -17.57 -3.26
N GLN A 493 8.31 -16.81 -3.51
CA GLN A 493 9.38 -16.55 -2.55
C GLN A 493 9.94 -15.14 -2.78
N LEU A 494 10.36 -14.51 -1.68
CA LEU A 494 11.13 -13.28 -1.69
C LEU A 494 11.97 -13.16 -0.42
N GLY A 495 12.92 -12.23 -0.42
CA GLY A 495 13.72 -11.91 0.74
C GLY A 495 15.15 -11.56 0.39
N TRP A 496 16.02 -11.62 1.40
CA TRP A 496 17.45 -11.35 1.27
C TRP A 496 18.24 -12.65 1.25
N GLU A 497 19.20 -12.74 0.33
CA GLU A 497 20.17 -13.81 0.29
C GLU A 497 21.50 -13.31 -0.28
N SER A 498 22.59 -13.50 0.47
CA SER A 498 23.95 -13.04 0.12
C SER A 498 23.98 -11.58 -0.36
N ASP A 499 23.42 -10.66 0.44
CA ASP A 499 23.33 -9.21 0.15
C ASP A 499 22.52 -8.82 -1.10
N HIS A 500 21.73 -9.74 -1.65
CA HIS A 500 20.81 -9.47 -2.74
C HIS A 500 19.37 -9.66 -2.29
N TYR A 501 18.51 -8.71 -2.64
CA TYR A 501 17.07 -8.88 -2.47
C TYR A 501 16.49 -9.53 -3.72
N PHE A 502 15.66 -10.55 -3.52
CA PHE A 502 15.10 -11.33 -4.62
C PHE A 502 13.58 -11.47 -4.57
N LEU A 503 13.01 -11.71 -5.75
CA LEU A 503 11.62 -12.07 -5.98
C LEU A 503 11.58 -13.23 -6.97
N LYS A 504 10.80 -14.26 -6.64
CA LYS A 504 10.67 -15.46 -7.45
C LYS A 504 9.22 -15.83 -7.71
N LYS A 505 8.95 -16.30 -8.93
CA LYS A 505 7.66 -16.80 -9.37
C LYS A 505 7.85 -17.96 -10.36
N ARG A 506 7.21 -19.10 -10.09
CA ARG A 506 7.33 -20.36 -10.86
C ARG A 506 6.19 -20.57 -11.86
N GLY A 507 5.24 -19.65 -11.92
CA GLY A 507 4.10 -19.74 -12.82
C GLY A 507 3.18 -18.55 -12.61
N LEU A 508 2.66 -18.01 -13.71
CA LEU A 508 1.73 -16.90 -13.72
C LEU A 508 0.33 -17.41 -14.11
N SER A 509 -0.72 -16.75 -13.63
CA SER A 509 -2.10 -17.01 -14.08
C SER A 509 -2.42 -16.41 -15.45
N SER A 510 -1.73 -15.34 -15.85
CA SER A 510 -1.86 -14.66 -17.15
C SER A 510 -0.52 -14.04 -17.57
N GLY A 511 -0.44 -13.45 -18.77
CA GLY A 511 0.81 -12.90 -19.29
C GLY A 511 1.38 -11.80 -18.40
N LEU A 512 2.70 -11.74 -18.29
CA LEU A 512 3.40 -10.80 -17.42
C LEU A 512 3.34 -9.37 -17.99
N VAL A 513 2.80 -8.42 -17.22
CA VAL A 513 2.94 -7.00 -17.57
C VAL A 513 4.25 -6.47 -16.96
N THR A 514 4.45 -6.74 -15.67
CA THR A 514 5.66 -6.33 -14.96
C THR A 514 5.92 -7.19 -13.71
N ALA A 515 7.20 -7.45 -13.46
CA ALA A 515 7.72 -7.88 -12.17
C ALA A 515 8.83 -6.91 -11.77
N ALA A 516 8.69 -6.25 -10.61
CA ALA A 516 9.63 -5.23 -10.18
C ALA A 516 9.97 -5.33 -8.69
N LEU A 517 11.20 -4.95 -8.38
CA LEU A 517 11.69 -4.66 -7.03
C LEU A 517 11.94 -3.15 -6.98
N TYR A 518 11.05 -2.41 -6.31
CA TYR A 518 11.08 -0.95 -6.24
C TYR A 518 11.60 -0.50 -4.89
N GLY A 519 12.87 -0.09 -4.83
CA GLY A 519 13.57 0.35 -3.64
C GLY A 519 13.53 1.87 -3.46
N ARG A 520 13.30 2.33 -2.22
CA ARG A 520 13.37 3.75 -1.85
C ARG A 520 14.56 4.04 -0.93
N LEU A 521 15.34 5.06 -1.28
CA LEU A 521 16.47 5.56 -0.49
C LEU A 521 16.11 6.94 0.08
N TYR A 522 15.31 6.94 1.14
CA TYR A 522 14.73 8.16 1.69
C TYR A 522 15.75 9.20 2.14
N GLU A 523 16.95 8.77 2.53
CA GLU A 523 18.05 9.65 2.93
C GLU A 523 18.71 10.40 1.76
N LYS A 524 18.35 10.07 0.51
CA LYS A 524 18.85 10.71 -0.71
C LYS A 524 17.79 11.52 -1.47
N ASP A 525 16.60 11.67 -0.91
CA ASP A 525 15.50 12.44 -1.50
C ASP A 525 15.82 13.93 -1.65
#